data_AF-A0A257SQH7-F1
#
_entry.id   AF-A0A257SQH7-F1
#
_cell.length_a   1.000
_cell.length_b   1.000
_cell.length_c   1.000
_cell.angle_alpha   90.00
_cell.angle_beta   90.00
_cell.angle_gamma   90.00
#
_symmetry.space_group_name_H-M   'P 1'
#
loop_
_entity.id
_entity.type
_entity.pdbx_description
1 polymer ?
#
loop_
_entity_poly.entity_id
_entity_poly.type
_entity_poly.pdbx_seq_one_letter_code
_entity_poly.pdbx_strand_id
1 'polypeptide(L)' 'MPNTLLISDANILIDMNVAGLLEATFTLEFDFAVPDVLFEEELHDQHPDLPGLGLKILELTATTIEQS' A
#
# COMPACT_ATOMS: atom_id res chain seq x y z
N MET A 1 -12.22 -4.27 -14.67
CA MET A 1 -12.23 -4.30 -13.20
C MET A 1 -10.95 -3.62 -12.75
N PRO A 2 -10.96 -2.71 -11.77
CA PRO A 2 -9.69 -2.26 -11.18
C PRO A 2 -8.97 -3.48 -10.60
N ASN A 3 -7.69 -3.65 -10.92
CA ASN A 3 -6.88 -4.78 -10.47
C ASN A 3 -6.09 -4.35 -9.22
N THR A 4 -6.84 -3.93 -8.20
CA THR A 4 -6.30 -3.37 -6.96
C THR A 4 -5.74 -4.49 -6.09
N LEU A 5 -4.47 -4.35 -5.70
CA LEU A 5 -3.84 -5.22 -4.72
C LEU A 5 -3.76 -4.46 -3.38
N LEU A 6 -4.66 -4.81 -2.47
CA LEU A 6 -4.67 -4.25 -1.12
C LEU A 6 -3.60 -4.92 -0.28
N ILE A 7 -2.68 -4.12 0.24
CA ILE A 7 -1.67 -4.53 1.21
C ILE A 7 -2.24 -4.30 2.60
N SER A 8 -2.51 -5.38 3.32
CA SER A 8 -3.13 -5.36 4.64
C SER A 8 -2.14 -5.16 5.79
N ASP A 9 -0.84 -5.31 5.53
CA ASP A 9 0.21 -5.30 6.54
C ASP A 9 1.42 -4.49 6.05
N ALA A 10 1.89 -3.55 6.88
CA ALA A 10 3.00 -2.67 6.56
C ALA A 10 4.32 -3.44 6.34
N ASN A 11 4.50 -4.60 6.99
CA ASN A 11 5.74 -5.37 6.88
C ASN A 11 6.06 -5.79 5.45
N ILE A 12 5.04 -6.03 4.62
CA ILE A 12 5.23 -6.38 3.21
C ILE A 12 5.94 -5.25 2.44
N LEU A 13 5.56 -3.99 2.69
CA LEU A 13 6.19 -2.83 2.04
C LEU A 13 7.57 -2.54 2.63
N ILE A 14 7.73 -2.71 3.94
CA ILE A 14 9.02 -2.53 4.63
C ILE A 14 10.05 -3.54 4.11
N ASP A 15 9.69 -4.81 4.00
CA ASP A 15 10.57 -5.86 3.50
C ASP A 15 10.93 -5.62 2.03
N MET A 16 9.97 -5.18 1.21
CA MET A 16 10.24 -4.80 -0.18
C MET A 16 11.18 -3.58 -0.30
N ASN A 17 11.07 -2.62 0.61
CA ASN A 17 11.97 -1.47 0.67
C ASN A 17 13.40 -1.91 1.01
N VAL A 18 13.55 -2.74 2.05
CA VAL A 18 14.84 -3.29 2.47
C VAL A 18 15.47 -4.13 1.37
N ALA A 19 14.66 -4.87 0.61
CA ALA A 19 15.10 -5.65 -0.53
C ALA A 19 15.41 -4.81 -1.80
N GLY A 20 15.10 -3.50 -1.81
CA GLY A 20 15.28 -2.63 -2.97
C GLY A 20 14.35 -2.97 -4.14
N LEU A 21 13.15 -3.51 -3.86
CA LEU A 21 12.21 -4.00 -4.88
C LEU A 21 11.02 -3.06 -5.12
N LEU A 22 10.81 -2.03 -4.30
CA LEU A 22 9.62 -1.16 -4.39
C LEU A 22 9.40 -0.57 -5.78
N GLU A 23 10.43 0.02 -6.39
CA GLU A 23 10.32 0.64 -7.71
C GLU A 23 9.92 -0.38 -8.78
N ALA A 24 10.53 -1.57 -8.76
CA ALA A 24 10.18 -2.64 -9.69
C ALA A 24 8.75 -3.15 -9.43
N THR A 25 8.36 -3.33 -8.16
CA THR A 25 7.02 -3.76 -7.78
C THR A 25 5.95 -2.78 -8.26
N PHE A 26 6.14 -1.48 -8.06
CA PHE A 26 5.16 -0.48 -8.47
C PHE A 26 5.12 -0.21 -9.97
N THR A 27 6.05 -0.78 -10.76
CA THR A 27 5.94 -0.77 -12.23
C THR A 27 5.00 -1.85 -12.78
N LEU A 28 4.58 -2.81 -11.95
CA LEU A 28 3.67 -3.87 -12.36
C LEU A 28 2.27 -3.30 -12.64
N GLU A 29 1.50 -4.00 -13.48
CA GLU A 29 0.14 -3.61 -13.90
C GLU A 29 -0.93 -3.87 -12.80
N PHE A 30 -0.62 -3.50 -11.56
CA PHE A 30 -1.51 -3.56 -10.41
C PHE A 30 -1.62 -2.20 -9.74
N ASP A 31 -2.81 -1.90 -9.24
CA ASP A 31 -3.01 -0.74 -8.39
C ASP A 31 -2.70 -1.13 -6.93
N PHE A 32 -1.45 -1.01 -6.53
CA PHE A 32 -1.06 -1.27 -5.14
C PHE A 32 -1.69 -0.23 -4.22
N ALA A 33 -2.33 -0.71 -3.17
CA ALA A 33 -3.02 0.16 -2.22
C ALA A 33 -2.83 -0.28 -0.78
N VAL A 34 -2.90 0.66 0.15
CA VAL A 34 -2.82 0.45 1.59
C VAL A 34 -3.97 1.18 2.30
N PRO A 35 -4.52 0.64 3.40
CA PRO A 35 -5.45 1.40 4.25
C PRO A 35 -4.83 2.70 4.76
N ASP A 36 -5.63 3.76 4.79
CA ASP A 36 -5.27 5.05 5.41
C ASP A 36 -4.79 4.91 6.84
N VAL A 37 -5.49 4.15 7.69
CA VAL A 37 -5.07 3.90 9.07
C VAL A 37 -3.71 3.21 9.13
N LEU A 38 -3.47 2.20 8.28
CA LEU A 38 -2.18 1.49 8.23
C LEU A 38 -1.05 2.43 7.77
N PHE A 39 -1.33 3.27 6.79
CA PHE A 39 -0.34 4.23 6.30
C PHE A 39 0.05 5.24 7.38
N GLU A 40 -0.94 5.86 8.03
CA GLU A 40 -0.70 6.88 9.05
C GLU A 40 -0.03 6.30 10.31
N GLU A 41 -0.44 5.12 10.77
CA GLU A 41 0.08 4.55 12.02
C GLU A 41 1.45 3.86 11.87
N GLU A 42 1.76 3.28 10.70
CA GLU A 42 2.96 2.43 10.55
C GLU A 42 3.95 2.87 9.47
N LEU A 43 3.51 3.61 8.43
CA LEU A 43 4.35 3.91 7.27
C LEU A 43 4.72 5.39 7.13
N HIS A 44 3.84 6.31 7.52
CA HIS A 44 4.00 7.74 7.24
C HIS A 44 5.32 8.31 7.79
N ASP A 45 5.71 7.94 9.02
CA ASP A 45 6.89 8.50 9.67
C ASP A 45 8.22 7.99 9.10
N GLN A 46 8.26 6.76 8.60
CA GLN A 46 9.50 6.11 8.13
C GLN A 46 9.59 5.98 6.60
N HIS A 47 8.44 5.97 5.92
CA HIS A 47 8.29 5.74 4.49
C HIS A 47 7.29 6.73 3.83
N PRO A 48 7.43 8.06 4.06
CA PRO A 48 6.50 9.06 3.51
C PRO A 48 6.54 9.16 1.98
N ASP A 49 7.56 8.60 1.35
CA ASP A 49 7.81 8.62 -0.09
C ASP A 49 7.04 7.55 -0.87
N LEU A 50 6.50 6.51 -0.20
CA LEU A 50 5.78 5.41 -0.84
C LEU A 50 4.65 5.86 -1.79
N PRO A 51 3.80 6.86 -1.46
CA PRO A 51 2.78 7.32 -2.39
C PRO A 51 3.34 7.96 -3.65
N GLY A 52 4.51 8.60 -3.55
CA GLY A 52 5.23 9.16 -4.69
C GLY A 52 5.79 8.09 -5.62
N LEU A 53 6.02 6.88 -5.12
CA LEU A 53 6.50 5.74 -5.90
C LEU A 53 5.37 4.95 -6.60
N GLY A 54 4.10 5.26 -6.30
CA GLY A 54 2.93 4.62 -6.93
C GLY A 54 1.98 3.91 -5.96
N LEU A 55 2.26 3.92 -4.65
CA LEU A 55 1.35 3.36 -3.65
C LEU A 55 0.11 4.25 -3.49
N LYS A 56 -1.08 3.66 -3.58
CA LYS A 56 -2.34 4.36 -3.32
C LYS A 56 -2.75 4.22 -1.86
N ILE A 57 -3.30 5.27 -1.29
CA ILE A 57 -3.92 5.23 0.04
C ILE A 57 -5.43 5.09 -0.15
N LEU A 58 -6.03 4.10 0.49
CA LEU A 58 -7.47 3.86 0.46
C LEU A 58 -8.06 4.16 1.83
N GLU A 59 -9.03 5.06 1.84
CA GLU A 59 -9.84 5.35 3.03
C GLU A 59 -10.74 4.14 3.33
N LEU A 60 -10.45 3.43 4.42
CA LEU A 60 -11.33 2.35 4.87
C LEU A 60 -12.50 2.92 5.66
N THR A 61 -13.63 3.10 4.97
CA THR A 61 -14.91 3.33 5.67
C THR A 61 -15.49 1.99 6.15
N ALA A 62 -16.17 1.98 7.30
CA ALA A 62 -16.71 0.77 7.94
C ALA A 62 -17.62 -0.11 7.04
N THR A 63 -18.10 0.43 5.91
CA THR A 63 -18.91 -0.28 4.90
C THR A 63 -18.07 -1.11 3.92
N THR A 64 -16.74 -0.98 3.96
CA THR A 64 -15.80 -1.63 3.01
C THR A 64 -15.47 -3.07 3.43
N ILE A 65 -15.77 -3.46 4.68
CA ILE A 65 -15.60 -4.83 5.18
C ILE A 65 -16.87 -5.66 4.92
N GLU A 66 -17.42 -5.59 3.71
CA GLU A 66 -18.32 -6.62 3.20
C GLU A 66 -17.97 -6.81 1.72
N GLN A 67 -17.89 -8.07 1.30
CA GLN A 67 -17.54 -8.55 -0.05
C GLN A 67 -16.05 -8.85 -0.29
N SER A 68 -15.60 -10.02 0.19
CA SER A 68 -15.06 -11.11 -0.66
C SER A 68 -14.90 -12.38 0.17
#